data_AF-A0A8S2G735-F1
#
_entry.id   AF-A0A8S2G735-F1
#
_cell.length_a   1.000
_cell.length_b   1.000
_cell.length_c   1.000
_cell.angle_alpha   90.00
_cell.angle_beta   90.00
_cell.angle_gamma   90.00
#
_symmetry.space_group_name_H-M   'P 1'
#
loop_
_entity.id
_entity.type
_entity.pdbx_description
1 polymer ?
#
loop_
_entity_poly.entity_id
_entity_poly.type
_entity_poly.pdbx_seq_one_letter_code
_entity_poly.pdbx_strand_id
1 'polypeptide(L)'
;YGLIAWPWKIRTFLEQIEEQHKEDEERFKKLQVQDTAALNDKMDQLTMSVAGLSGHTSIERAHEVANECRKLNKALKECQESAATFNNRERLLGLPVTNYEKLNKLIKDFEPFRVLWSTAS
;
A
#
# COMPACT_ATOMS: atom_id res chain seq x y z
N TYR A 1 23.14 -41.28 28.85
CA TYR A 1 22.92 -39.87 29.24
C TYR A 1 22.51 -38.94 28.08
N GLY A 2 22.87 -39.19 26.80
CA GLY A 2 22.51 -38.29 25.70
C GLY A 2 21.04 -38.26 25.26
N LEU A 3 20.28 -39.36 25.42
CA LEU A 3 18.92 -39.50 24.89
C LEU A 3 17.83 -38.72 25.67
N ILE A 4 18.04 -38.45 26.96
CA ILE A 4 17.06 -37.75 27.83
C ILE A 4 17.23 -36.22 27.73
N ALA A 5 18.40 -35.73 27.35
CA ALA A 5 18.69 -34.29 27.27
C ALA A 5 18.09 -33.63 26.01
N TRP A 6 17.92 -34.37 24.92
CA TRP A 6 17.38 -33.85 23.66
C TRP A 6 15.93 -33.36 23.77
N PRO A 7 14.98 -34.11 24.37
CA PRO A 7 13.62 -33.62 24.57
C PRO A 7 13.55 -32.30 25.35
N TRP A 8 14.38 -32.14 26.38
CA TRP A 8 14.47 -30.90 27.14
C TRP A 8 15.04 -29.76 26.29
N LYS A 9 16.15 -29.98 25.58
CA LYS A 9 16.73 -28.98 24.68
C LYS A 9 15.75 -28.55 23.57
N ILE A 10 15.02 -29.50 22.99
CA ILE A 10 14.00 -29.22 21.98
C ILE A 10 12.89 -28.37 22.57
N ARG A 11 12.42 -28.67 23.79
CA ARG A 11 11.40 -27.87 24.47
C ARG A 11 11.87 -26.44 24.72
N THR A 12 13.06 -26.26 25.28
CA THR A 12 13.62 -24.92 25.52
C THR A 12 13.79 -24.14 24.21
N PHE A 13 14.20 -24.81 23.13
CA PHE A 13 14.32 -24.17 21.82
C PHE A 13 12.96 -23.80 21.22
N LEU A 14 11.94 -24.65 21.40
CA LEU A 14 10.56 -24.34 21.00
C LEU A 14 10.01 -23.13 21.75
N GLU A 15 10.22 -23.06 23.07
CA GLU A 15 9.81 -21.91 23.90
C GLU A 15 10.48 -20.61 23.41
N GLN A 16 11.79 -20.66 23.13
CA GLN A 16 12.53 -19.52 22.58
C GLN A 16 12.00 -19.07 21.20
N ILE A 17 11.73 -20.02 20.30
CA ILE A 17 11.17 -19.71 18.98
C ILE A 17 9.78 -19.10 19.12
N GLU A 18 8.94 -19.62 20.01
CA GLU A 18 7.59 -19.10 20.23
C GLU A 18 7.62 -17.66 20.74
N GLU A 19 8.52 -17.35 21.67
CA GLU A 19 8.73 -15.99 22.17
C GLU A 19 9.23 -15.06 21.05
N GLN A 20 10.22 -15.50 20.27
CA GLN A 20 10.72 -14.74 19.12
C GLN A 20 9.62 -14.47 18.08
N HIS A 21 8.79 -15.47 17.77
CA HIS A 21 7.68 -15.31 16.83
C HIS A 21 6.65 -14.29 17.32
N LYS A 22 6.36 -14.25 18.63
CA LYS A 22 5.46 -13.24 19.21
C LYS A 22 6.04 -11.84 19.07
N GLU A 23 7.32 -11.66 19.37
CA GLU A 23 8.00 -10.36 19.21
C GLU A 23 8.01 -9.89 17.75
N ASP A 24 8.33 -10.80 16.83
CA ASP A 24 8.35 -10.52 15.39
C ASP A 24 6.95 -10.18 14.87
N GLU A 25 5.91 -10.88 15.34
CA GLU A 25 4.52 -10.59 14.97
C GLU A 25 4.08 -9.21 15.46
N GLU A 26 4.40 -8.85 16.71
CA GLU A 26 4.11 -7.51 17.25
C GLU A 26 4.83 -6.40 16.47
N ARG A 27 6.10 -6.63 16.15
CA ARG A 27 6.89 -5.70 15.34
C ARG A 27 6.30 -5.54 13.95
N PHE A 28 5.91 -6.65 13.32
CA PHE A 28 5.31 -6.65 12.01
C PHE A 28 3.95 -5.94 11.99
N LYS A 29 3.12 -6.12 13.03
CA LYS A 29 1.88 -5.36 13.23
C LYS A 29 2.13 -3.85 13.33
N LYS A 30 3.14 -3.42 14.09
CA LYS A 30 3.52 -1.99 14.20
C LYS A 30 3.94 -1.41 12.84
N LEU A 31 4.75 -2.14 12.08
CA LEU A 31 5.15 -1.75 10.73
C LEU A 31 3.94 -1.64 9.79
N GLN A 32 3.03 -2.61 9.84
CA GLN A 32 1.82 -2.62 9.02
C GLN A 32 0.93 -1.39 9.28
N VAL A 33 0.80 -0.96 10.54
CA VAL A 33 0.05 0.25 10.91
C VAL A 33 0.71 1.50 10.33
N GLN A 34 2.04 1.62 10.45
CA GLN A 34 2.79 2.74 9.90
C GLN A 34 2.69 2.81 8.36
N ASP A 35 2.88 1.68 7.70
CA ASP A 35 2.75 1.53 6.24
C ASP A 35 1.35 1.94 5.75
N THR A 36 0.31 1.52 6.49
CA THR A 36 -1.09 1.85 6.15
C THR A 36 -1.38 3.34 6.35
N ALA A 37 -0.85 3.96 7.41
CA ALA A 37 -0.96 5.40 7.62
C ALA A 37 -0.29 6.18 6.48
N ALA A 38 0.94 5.81 6.12
CA ALA A 38 1.67 6.44 5.02
C ALA A 38 0.96 6.30 3.66
N LEU A 39 0.30 5.16 3.40
CA LEU A 39 -0.49 4.97 2.20
C LEU A 39 -1.73 5.87 2.18
N ASN A 40 -2.42 6.03 3.31
CA ASN A 40 -3.55 6.96 3.41
C ASN A 40 -3.13 8.40 3.14
N ASP A 41 -2.02 8.86 3.73
CA ASP A 41 -1.49 10.20 3.48
C ASP A 41 -1.15 10.40 1.99
N LYS A 42 -0.55 9.39 1.34
CA LYS A 42 -0.28 9.41 -0.11
C LYS A 42 -1.58 9.48 -0.92
N MET A 43 -2.63 8.76 -0.52
CA MET A 43 -3.93 8.80 -1.18
C MET A 43 -4.62 10.17 -1.06
N ASP A 44 -4.52 10.81 0.10
CA ASP A 44 -5.07 12.15 0.32
C ASP A 44 -4.34 13.20 -0.54
N GLN A 45 -3.00 13.11 -0.62
CA GLN A 45 -2.20 13.95 -1.53
C GLN A 45 -2.61 13.77 -2.99
N LEU A 46 -2.75 12.52 -3.45
CA LEU A 46 -3.17 12.23 -4.82
C LEU A 46 -4.59 12.75 -5.10
N THR A 47 -5.49 12.67 -4.13
CA THR A 47 -6.84 13.22 -4.24
C THR A 47 -6.82 14.72 -4.47
N MET A 48 -5.97 15.45 -3.72
CA MET A 48 -5.78 16.89 -3.94
C MET A 48 -5.18 17.20 -5.32
N SER A 49 -4.20 16.42 -5.77
CA SER A 49 -3.59 16.60 -7.09
C SER A 49 -4.58 16.36 -8.24
N VAL A 50 -5.41 15.31 -8.14
CA VAL A 50 -6.46 15.03 -9.14
C VAL A 50 -7.52 16.13 -9.15
N ALA A 51 -7.91 16.66 -7.99
CA ALA A 51 -8.81 17.81 -7.92
C ALA A 51 -8.20 19.05 -8.61
N GLY A 52 -6.90 19.28 -8.45
CA GLY A 52 -6.17 20.38 -9.11
C GLY A 52 -6.15 20.28 -10.64
N LEU A 53 -6.13 19.05 -11.20
CA LEU A 53 -6.16 18.84 -12.65
C LEU A 53 -7.46 19.32 -13.31
N SER A 54 -8.59 19.29 -12.58
CA SER A 54 -9.87 19.77 -13.10
C SER A 54 -9.90 21.27 -13.41
N GLY A 55 -8.96 22.05 -12.85
CA GLY A 55 -8.82 23.49 -13.10
C GLY A 55 -7.88 23.86 -14.25
N HIS A 56 -7.18 22.90 -14.87
CA HIS A 56 -6.21 23.17 -15.93
C HIS A 56 -6.86 23.05 -17.32
N THR A 57 -7.39 24.17 -17.84
CA THR A 57 -8.05 24.27 -19.15
C THR A 57 -7.19 24.90 -20.26
N SER A 58 -5.92 25.26 -20.00
CA SER A 58 -5.06 25.88 -21.03
C SER A 58 -4.24 24.85 -21.82
N ILE A 59 -4.40 24.90 -23.16
CA ILE A 59 -3.64 24.13 -24.17
C ILE A 59 -2.13 24.44 -24.13
N GLU A 60 -1.72 25.63 -23.66
CA GLU A 60 -0.31 26.03 -23.60
C GLU A 60 0.51 25.22 -22.59
N ARG A 61 -0.17 24.62 -21.59
CA ARG A 61 0.44 23.74 -20.58
C ARG A 61 0.20 22.26 -20.85
N ALA A 62 -0.28 21.91 -22.05
CA ALA A 62 -0.69 20.55 -22.37
C ALA A 62 0.40 19.50 -22.09
N HIS A 63 1.64 19.78 -22.48
CA HIS A 63 2.76 18.88 -22.23
C HIS A 63 3.09 18.71 -20.73
N GLU A 64 2.98 19.78 -19.94
CA GLU A 64 3.21 19.74 -18.49
C GLU A 64 2.13 18.91 -17.81
N VAL A 65 0.86 19.17 -18.15
CA VAL A 65 -0.30 18.45 -17.61
C VAL A 65 -0.26 16.97 -18.01
N ALA A 66 0.16 16.65 -19.25
CA ALA A 66 0.38 15.27 -19.68
C ALA A 66 1.42 14.54 -18.83
N ASN A 67 2.55 15.20 -18.52
CA ASN A 67 3.59 14.62 -17.68
C ASN A 67 3.12 14.43 -16.23
N GLU A 68 2.39 15.40 -15.67
CA GLU A 68 1.78 15.26 -14.34
C GLU A 68 0.76 14.12 -14.31
N CYS A 69 -0.07 13.96 -15.34
CA CYS A 69 -0.99 12.84 -15.44
C CYS A 69 -0.26 11.48 -15.52
N ARG A 70 0.88 11.39 -16.24
CA ARG A 70 1.71 10.18 -16.24
C ARG A 70 2.28 9.85 -14.86
N LYS A 71 2.75 10.87 -14.12
CA LYS A 71 3.25 10.70 -12.74
C LYS A 71 2.14 10.25 -11.79
N LEU A 72 0.97 10.90 -11.86
CA LEU A 72 -0.20 10.54 -11.05
C LEU A 72 -0.69 9.13 -11.35
N ASN A 73 -0.74 8.73 -12.63
CA ASN A 73 -1.10 7.38 -13.02
C ASN A 73 -0.14 6.33 -12.43
N LYS A 74 1.18 6.60 -12.49
CA LYS A 74 2.18 5.73 -11.87
C LYS A 74 1.97 5.63 -10.35
N ALA A 75 1.80 6.75 -9.68
CA ALA A 75 1.60 6.80 -8.23
C ALA A 75 0.31 6.10 -7.78
N LEU A 76 -0.79 6.22 -8.54
CA LEU A 76 -2.04 5.50 -8.28
C LEU A 76 -1.85 3.99 -8.41
N LYS A 77 -1.13 3.52 -9.43
CA LYS A 77 -0.82 2.11 -9.61
C LYS A 77 0.02 1.55 -8.46
N GLU A 78 1.05 2.29 -8.03
CA GLU A 78 1.83 1.92 -6.84
C GLU A 78 0.95 1.82 -5.58
N CYS A 79 -0.03 2.72 -5.41
CA CYS A 79 -0.97 2.64 -4.29
C CYS A 79 -1.84 1.38 -4.35
N GLN A 80 -2.27 0.95 -5.54
CA GLN A 80 -3.03 -0.30 -5.71
C GLN A 80 -2.18 -1.53 -5.36
N GLU A 81 -0.92 -1.56 -5.78
CA GLU A 81 0.02 -2.65 -5.47
C GLU A 81 0.30 -2.73 -3.96
N SER A 82 0.51 -1.58 -3.30
CA SER A 82 0.64 -1.51 -1.84
C SER A 82 -0.64 -1.97 -1.12
N ALA A 83 -1.82 -1.52 -1.55
CA ALA A 83 -3.10 -1.93 -0.99
C ALA A 83 -3.31 -3.46 -1.07
N ALA A 84 -2.97 -4.07 -2.20
CA ALA A 84 -3.02 -5.52 -2.36
C ALA A 84 -2.03 -6.25 -1.42
N THR A 85 -0.82 -5.71 -1.30
CA THR A 85 0.21 -6.25 -0.38
C THR A 85 -0.27 -6.17 1.07
N PHE A 86 -0.85 -5.05 1.48
CA PHE A 86 -1.34 -4.84 2.84
C PHE A 86 -2.50 -5.76 3.18
N ASN A 87 -3.46 -5.93 2.27
CA ASN A 87 -4.55 -6.89 2.42
C ASN A 87 -4.05 -8.34 2.56
N ASN A 88 -2.98 -8.70 1.85
CA ASN A 88 -2.35 -10.02 2.01
C ASN A 88 -1.67 -10.18 3.38
N ARG A 89 -1.00 -9.12 3.87
CA ARG A 89 -0.39 -9.12 5.21
C ARG A 89 -1.44 -9.20 6.32
N GLU A 90 -2.52 -8.45 6.20
CA GLU A 90 -3.67 -8.51 7.12
C GLU A 90 -4.25 -9.93 7.16
N ARG A 91 -4.42 -10.58 6.01
CA ARG A 91 -4.87 -11.98 5.95
C ARG A 91 -3.91 -12.95 6.61
N LEU A 92 -2.60 -12.80 6.40
CA LEU A 92 -1.57 -13.63 7.05
C LEU A 92 -1.60 -13.51 8.57
N LEU A 93 -1.91 -12.32 9.09
CA LEU A 93 -2.00 -12.03 10.52
C LEU A 93 -3.40 -12.29 11.12
N GLY A 94 -4.37 -12.73 10.31
CA GLY A 94 -5.77 -12.89 10.75
C GLY A 94 -6.47 -11.57 11.12
N LEU A 95 -6.00 -10.44 10.58
CA LEU A 95 -6.61 -9.12 10.78
C LEU A 95 -7.76 -8.89 9.79
N PRO A 96 -8.72 -8.00 10.11
CA PRO A 96 -9.73 -7.55 9.15
C PRO A 96 -9.06 -6.92 7.93
N VAL A 97 -9.48 -7.34 6.74
CA VAL A 97 -8.95 -6.79 5.48
C VAL A 97 -9.46 -5.37 5.27
N THR A 98 -8.57 -4.44 4.97
CA THR A 98 -8.91 -3.04 4.75
C THR A 98 -9.63 -2.83 3.42
N ASN A 99 -10.72 -2.07 3.45
CA ASN A 99 -11.47 -1.69 2.25
C ASN A 99 -10.93 -0.38 1.64
N TYR A 100 -10.27 -0.47 0.49
CA TYR A 100 -9.71 0.67 -0.25
C TYR A 100 -10.67 1.29 -1.28
N GLU A 101 -11.97 1.39 -0.95
CA GLU A 101 -12.99 2.00 -1.84
C GLU A 101 -12.63 3.42 -2.30
N LYS A 102 -12.02 4.23 -1.42
CA LYS A 102 -11.55 5.58 -1.76
C LYS A 102 -10.54 5.56 -2.90
N LEU A 103 -9.62 4.58 -2.92
CA LEU A 103 -8.63 4.42 -3.99
C LEU A 103 -9.32 4.05 -5.31
N ASN A 104 -10.28 3.13 -5.26
CA ASN A 104 -11.06 2.76 -6.45
C ASN A 104 -11.85 3.94 -7.02
N LYS A 105 -12.41 4.79 -6.15
CA LYS A 105 -13.09 6.02 -6.57
C LYS A 105 -12.11 7.00 -7.22
N LEU A 106 -10.97 7.25 -6.58
CA LEU A 106 -9.95 8.17 -7.11
C LEU A 106 -9.45 7.76 -8.50
N ILE A 107 -9.26 6.46 -8.74
CA ILE A 107 -8.86 5.94 -10.06
C ILE A 107 -9.94 6.19 -11.11
N LYS A 108 -11.21 5.98 -10.75
CA LYS A 108 -12.34 6.27 -11.66
C LYS A 108 -12.43 7.76 -11.98
N ASP A 109 -12.25 8.62 -10.98
CA ASP A 109 -12.28 10.08 -11.15
C ASP A 109 -11.10 10.58 -12.00
N PHE A 110 -9.96 9.87 -11.97
CA PHE A 110 -8.78 10.19 -12.77
C PHE A 110 -8.83 9.66 -14.23
N GLU A 111 -9.62 8.61 -14.51
CA GLU A 111 -9.66 7.94 -15.83
C GLU A 111 -9.93 8.89 -17.02
N PRO A 112 -10.83 9.89 -16.95
CA PRO A 112 -11.04 10.83 -18.06
C PRO A 112 -9.78 11.62 -18.43
N PHE A 113 -8.98 12.03 -17.45
CA PHE A 113 -7.72 12.74 -17.68
C PHE A 113 -6.69 11.82 -18.32
N ARG A 114 -6.61 10.58 -17.85
CA ARG A 114 -5.71 9.56 -18.41
C ARG A 114 -6.01 9.28 -19.88
N VAL A 115 -7.28 9.08 -20.23
CA VAL A 115 -7.72 8.82 -21.61
C VAL A 115 -7.39 10.00 -22.52
N LEU A 116 -7.66 11.23 -22.08
CA LEU A 116 -7.36 12.46 -22.82
C LEU A 116 -5.89 12.54 -23.22
N TRP A 117 -4.97 12.36 -22.26
CA TRP A 117 -3.53 12.44 -22.54
C TRP A 117 -2.96 11.21 -23.25
N SER A 118 -3.60 10.06 -23.15
CA SER A 118 -3.23 8.89 -23.96
C SER A 118 -3.62 9.04 -25.43
N THR A 119 -4.67 9.81 -25.73
CA THR A 119 -5.19 10.03 -27.09
C THR A 119 -4.55 11.25 -27.76
N ALA A 120 -4.14 12.24 -26.97
CA ALA A 120 -3.51 13.47 -27.44
C ALA A 120 -1.97 13.38 -27.61
N SER A 121 -1.38 12.19 -27.46
CA SER A 121 0.08 11.96 -27.47
C SER A 121 0.56 11.19 -28.69
#